data_AF-A0A529LNX6-F1
#
_entry.id   AF-A0A529LNX6-F1
#
_cell.length_a   1.000
_cell.length_b   1.000
_cell.length_c   1.000
_cell.angle_alpha   90.00
_cell.angle_beta   90.00
_cell.angle_gamma   90.00
#
_symmetry.space_group_name_H-M   'P 1'
#
loop_
_entity.id
_entity.type
_entity.pdbx_description
1 polymer ?
#
loop_
_entity_poly.entity_id
_entity_poly.type
_entity_poly.pdbx_seq_one_letter_code
_entity_poly.pdbx_strand_id
1 'polypeptide(L)'
;MKAAATTLGNWASSFAARREVDRFIAVSHAVAYHNGLTQGRAPYEVIPNFVPDDVGALGPEDPCLRELPEDEFILFVGDMARLKGIDVLLQAYTALKRAPPLVLIGRRAADTPTEFPPNVRVFGTWPHSAIMHA
;
A
#
# COMPACT_ATOMS: atom_id res chain seq x y z
N MET A 1 -4.67 17.49 -36.18
CA MET A 1 -3.79 16.58 -36.97
C MET A 1 -2.59 16.07 -36.15
N LYS A 2 -1.81 16.93 -35.46
CA LYS A 2 -0.66 16.49 -34.63
C LYS A 2 -1.01 15.50 -33.50
N ALA A 3 -2.09 15.74 -32.77
CA ALA A 3 -2.53 14.83 -31.69
C ALA A 3 -2.90 13.42 -32.18
N ALA A 4 -3.49 13.29 -33.37
CA ALA A 4 -3.81 12.00 -33.97
C ALA A 4 -2.55 11.22 -34.40
N ALA A 5 -1.55 11.92 -34.95
CA ALA A 5 -0.27 11.32 -35.31
C ALA A 5 0.51 10.84 -34.06
N THR A 6 0.52 11.63 -32.98
CA THR A 6 1.18 11.24 -31.72
C THR A 6 0.48 10.07 -31.04
N THR A 7 -0.86 10.06 -31.01
CA THR A 7 -1.63 8.96 -30.39
C THR A 7 -1.46 7.65 -31.15
N LEU A 8 -1.55 7.67 -32.48
CA LEU A 8 -1.31 6.48 -33.31
C LEU A 8 0.14 6.00 -33.23
N GLY A 9 1.11 6.93 -33.23
CA GLY A 9 2.53 6.62 -33.06
C GLY A 9 2.80 5.91 -31.73
N ASN A 10 2.32 6.47 -30.61
CA ASN A 10 2.46 5.82 -29.30
C ASN A 10 1.76 4.46 -29.24
N TRP A 11 0.59 4.31 -29.85
CA TRP A 11 -0.13 3.04 -29.88
C TRP A 11 0.67 1.96 -30.62
N ALA A 12 1.15 2.26 -31.83
CA ALA A 12 1.94 1.33 -32.63
C ALA A 12 3.27 0.96 -31.96
N SER A 13 3.98 1.96 -31.41
CA SER A 13 5.24 1.72 -30.68
C SER A 13 5.02 0.90 -29.40
N SER A 14 3.93 1.14 -28.67
CA SER A 14 3.61 0.36 -27.47
C SER A 14 3.29 -1.11 -27.78
N PHE A 15 2.68 -1.37 -28.93
CA PHE A 15 2.40 -2.73 -29.40
C PHE A 15 3.68 -3.46 -29.79
N ALA A 16 4.57 -2.79 -30.53
CA ALA A 16 5.87 -3.36 -30.90
C ALA A 16 6.75 -3.63 -29.67
N ALA A 17 6.88 -2.66 -28.76
CA ALA A 17 7.69 -2.81 -27.55
C ALA A 17 7.19 -3.95 -26.64
N ARG A 18 5.87 -4.19 -26.58
CA ARG A 18 5.31 -5.31 -25.82
C ARG A 18 5.57 -6.68 -26.45
N ARG A 19 5.88 -6.75 -27.75
CA ARG A 19 6.27 -8.00 -28.43
C ARG A 19 7.74 -8.37 -28.22
N GLU A 20 8.58 -7.41 -27.84
CA GLU A 20 9.99 -7.64 -27.48
C GLU A 20 10.16 -8.21 -26.07
N VAL A 21 9.09 -8.23 -25.26
CA VAL A 21 9.14 -8.77 -23.90
C VAL A 21 8.87 -10.28 -23.93
N ASP A 22 9.85 -11.08 -23.50
CA ASP A 22 9.72 -12.54 -23.42
C ASP A 22 8.67 -13.01 -22.41
N ARG A 23 8.53 -12.28 -21.29
CA ARG A 23 7.55 -12.54 -20.23
C ARG A 23 7.36 -11.33 -19.32
N PHE A 24 6.12 -11.02 -18.98
CA PHE A 24 5.78 -10.04 -17.94
C PHE A 24 5.66 -10.73 -16.57
N ILE A 25 6.24 -10.12 -15.53
CA ILE A 25 6.08 -10.58 -14.15
C ILE A 25 5.09 -9.67 -13.43
N ALA A 26 4.01 -10.25 -12.94
CA ALA A 26 3.03 -9.57 -12.10
C ALA A 26 3.17 -10.02 -10.64
N VAL A 27 3.04 -9.09 -9.70
CA VAL A 27 3.13 -9.41 -8.25
C VAL A 27 1.87 -10.06 -7.69
N SER A 28 0.78 -10.11 -8.48
CA SER A 28 -0.46 -10.82 -8.12
C SER A 28 -1.33 -11.05 -9.36
N HIS A 29 -2.31 -11.96 -9.24
CA HIS A 29 -3.34 -12.13 -10.27
C HIS A 29 -4.17 -10.86 -10.48
N ALA A 30 -4.43 -10.08 -9.43
CA ALA A 30 -5.16 -8.83 -9.55
C ALA A 30 -4.37 -7.82 -10.42
N VAL A 31 -3.06 -7.70 -10.21
CA VAL A 31 -2.20 -6.85 -11.04
C VAL A 31 -2.16 -7.34 -12.48
N ALA A 32 -2.04 -8.65 -12.70
CA ALA A 32 -2.07 -9.23 -14.04
C ALA A 32 -3.40 -8.94 -14.78
N TYR A 33 -4.52 -9.07 -14.07
CA TYR A 33 -5.84 -8.80 -14.61
C TYR A 33 -6.03 -7.33 -14.97
N HIS A 34 -5.78 -6.42 -14.04
CA HIS A 34 -6.04 -4.98 -14.24
C HIS A 34 -5.06 -4.33 -15.24
N ASN A 35 -3.91 -4.95 -15.50
CA ASN A 35 -2.99 -4.53 -16.57
C ASN A 35 -3.24 -5.21 -17.92
N GLY A 36 -4.31 -6.01 -18.05
CA GLY A 36 -4.71 -6.65 -19.29
C GLY A 36 -3.84 -7.84 -19.73
N LEU A 37 -2.98 -8.36 -18.85
CA LEU A 37 -2.12 -9.51 -19.17
C LEU A 37 -2.93 -10.81 -19.30
N THR A 38 -4.04 -10.92 -18.56
CA THR A 38 -4.94 -12.10 -18.61
C THR A 38 -5.79 -12.17 -19.89
N GLN A 39 -6.01 -11.04 -20.56
CA GLN A 39 -6.82 -10.93 -21.79
C GLN A 39 -5.96 -10.79 -23.05
N GLY A 40 -4.68 -10.45 -22.88
CA GLY A 40 -3.73 -10.27 -23.97
C GLY A 40 -3.09 -11.58 -24.44
N ARG A 41 -2.29 -11.46 -25.50
CA ARG A 41 -1.43 -12.55 -26.00
C ARG A 41 -0.01 -12.51 -25.42
N ALA A 42 0.28 -11.50 -24.60
CA ALA A 42 1.59 -11.34 -24.00
C ALA A 42 1.81 -12.44 -22.94
N PRO A 43 2.92 -13.19 -23.00
CA PRO A 43 3.25 -14.16 -21.97
C PRO A 43 3.44 -13.46 -20.62
N TYR A 44 2.87 -14.01 -19.55
CA TYR A 44 3.04 -13.49 -18.21
C TYR A 44 3.13 -14.61 -17.16
N GLU A 45 3.67 -14.26 -16.01
CA GLU A 45 3.73 -15.11 -14.83
C GLU A 45 3.49 -14.28 -13.57
N VAL A 46 2.89 -14.90 -12.56
CA VAL A 46 2.65 -14.25 -11.27
C VAL A 46 3.72 -14.71 -10.29
N ILE A 47 4.58 -13.78 -9.89
CA ILE A 47 5.61 -13.99 -8.86
C ILE A 47 5.36 -12.96 -7.76
N PRO A 48 4.78 -13.34 -6.62
CA PRO A 48 4.52 -12.43 -5.51
C PRO A 48 5.80 -11.82 -4.95
N ASN A 49 5.66 -10.68 -4.27
CA ASN A 49 6.76 -10.12 -3.49
C ASN A 49 7.07 -11.05 -2.31
N PHE A 50 8.36 -11.29 -2.10
CA PHE A 50 8.86 -12.07 -0.98
C PHE A 50 9.06 -11.17 0.24
N VAL A 51 8.88 -11.76 1.42
CA VAL A 51 9.34 -11.19 2.69
C VAL A 51 10.44 -12.11 3.23
N PRO A 52 11.45 -11.58 3.93
CA PRO A 52 12.43 -12.40 4.63
C PRO A 52 11.75 -13.39 5.58
N ASP A 53 12.26 -14.62 5.68
CA ASP A 53 11.70 -15.64 6.58
C ASP A 53 11.78 -15.21 8.06
N ASP A 54 12.75 -14.34 8.38
CA ASP A 54 12.98 -13.77 9.70
C ASP A 54 12.33 -12.38 9.87
N VAL A 55 11.40 -11.97 9.00
CA VAL A 55 10.77 -10.64 9.09
C VAL A 55 10.05 -10.41 10.43
N GLY A 56 9.55 -11.47 11.06
CA GLY A 56 8.92 -11.43 12.38
C GLY A 56 9.91 -11.54 13.56
N ALA A 57 11.21 -11.69 13.30
CA ALA A 57 12.21 -11.73 14.35
C ALA A 57 12.34 -10.35 14.99
N LEU A 58 11.95 -10.29 16.26
CA LEU A 58 11.97 -9.06 17.03
C LEU A 58 13.42 -8.64 17.33
N GLY A 59 13.79 -7.44 16.87
CA GLY A 59 15.05 -6.79 17.22
C GLY A 59 15.05 -6.20 18.64
N PRO A 60 16.02 -5.33 18.99
CA PRO A 60 15.96 -4.56 20.23
C PRO A 60 14.70 -3.69 20.29
N GLU A 61 14.10 -3.56 21.48
CA GLU A 61 12.97 -2.66 21.70
C GLU A 61 13.36 -1.20 21.45
N ASP A 62 12.52 -0.50 20.69
CA ASP A 62 12.69 0.92 20.42
C ASP A 62 11.92 1.76 21.46
N PRO A 63 12.48 2.87 21.98
CA PRO A 63 11.79 3.75 22.91
C PRO A 63 10.41 4.25 22.45
N CYS A 64 10.14 4.36 21.15
CA CYS A 64 8.85 4.81 20.63
C CYS A 64 7.69 3.85 20.95
N LEU A 65 7.98 2.57 21.25
CA LEU A 65 6.97 1.59 21.66
C LEU A 65 6.20 2.02 22.92
N ARG A 66 6.80 2.85 23.78
CA ARG A 66 6.15 3.40 24.98
C ARG A 66 5.01 4.37 24.67
N GLU A 67 4.91 4.86 23.43
CA GLU A 67 3.82 5.74 23.00
C GLU A 67 2.55 4.97 22.59
N LEU A 68 2.66 3.64 22.42
CA LEU A 68 1.53 2.78 22.10
C LEU A 68 0.56 2.67 23.30
N PRO A 69 -0.73 2.41 23.06
CA PRO A 69 -1.66 2.03 24.12
C PRO A 69 -1.20 0.76 24.85
N GLU A 70 -1.41 0.71 26.17
CA GLU A 70 -1.12 -0.50 26.97
C GLU A 70 -2.15 -1.61 26.74
N ASP A 71 -3.39 -1.24 26.45
CA ASP A 71 -4.49 -2.16 26.12
C ASP A 71 -4.54 -2.49 24.62
N GLU A 72 -5.42 -3.42 24.23
CA GLU A 72 -5.64 -3.79 22.82
C GLU A 72 -5.95 -2.57 21.92
N PHE A 73 -5.36 -2.56 20.73
CA PHE A 73 -5.58 -1.50 19.73
C PHE A 73 -5.61 -2.06 18.30
N ILE A 74 -6.13 -1.26 17.38
CA ILE A 74 -6.07 -1.52 15.94
C ILE A 74 -4.87 -0.77 15.37
N LEU A 75 -4.04 -1.45 14.58
CA LEU A 75 -2.83 -0.87 13.98
C LEU A 75 -2.99 -0.70 12.45
N PHE A 76 -2.63 0.48 11.96
CA PHE A 76 -2.41 0.76 10.54
C PHE A 76 -0.98 1.26 10.35
N VAL A 77 -0.25 0.64 9.41
CA VAL A 77 1.11 1.03 9.06
C VAL A 77 1.20 1.31 7.57
N GLY A 78 1.71 2.49 7.22
CA GLY A 78 2.01 2.87 5.85
C GLY A 78 1.71 4.34 5.54
N ASP A 79 1.82 4.70 4.26
CA ASP A 79 1.44 6.03 3.79
C ASP A 79 -0.05 6.28 4.07
N MET A 80 -0.36 7.38 4.76
CA MET A 80 -1.74 7.79 5.07
C MET A 80 -2.40 8.47 3.86
N ALA A 81 -2.47 7.77 2.74
CA ALA A 81 -2.98 8.30 1.47
C ALA A 81 -4.34 7.69 1.11
N ARG A 82 -5.11 8.37 0.26
CA ARG A 82 -6.42 7.90 -0.21
C ARG A 82 -6.34 6.54 -0.88
N LEU A 83 -5.29 6.28 -1.68
CA LEU A 83 -5.11 4.96 -2.32
C LEU A 83 -4.86 3.82 -1.32
N LYS A 84 -4.43 4.16 -0.10
CA LYS A 84 -4.26 3.21 1.01
C LYS A 84 -5.52 3.08 1.86
N GLY A 85 -6.60 3.77 1.47
CA GLY A 85 -7.91 3.63 2.08
C GLY A 85 -8.07 4.35 3.42
N ILE A 86 -7.25 5.38 3.70
CA ILE A 86 -7.29 6.05 5.02
C ILE A 86 -8.68 6.62 5.34
N ASP A 87 -9.36 7.23 4.36
CA ASP A 87 -10.72 7.75 4.53
C ASP A 87 -11.72 6.64 4.87
N VAL A 88 -11.59 5.48 4.21
CA VAL A 88 -12.46 4.31 4.40
C VAL A 88 -12.24 3.71 5.79
N LEU A 89 -10.98 3.60 6.21
CA LEU A 89 -10.62 3.12 7.55
C LEU A 89 -11.23 4.00 8.63
N LEU A 90 -11.07 5.32 8.54
CA LEU A 90 -11.62 6.27 9.52
C LEU A 90 -13.15 6.23 9.54
N GLN A 91 -13.79 6.16 8.36
CA GLN A 91 -15.24 6.02 8.28
C GLN A 91 -15.71 4.72 8.95
N ALA A 92 -15.07 3.58 8.66
CA ALA A 92 -15.43 2.31 9.29
C ALA A 92 -15.21 2.34 10.81
N TYR A 93 -14.11 2.94 11.26
CA TYR A 93 -13.75 3.04 12.68
C TYR A 93 -14.81 3.82 13.47
N THR A 94 -15.34 4.91 12.93
CA THR A 94 -16.42 5.69 13.59
C THR A 94 -17.73 4.92 13.76
N ALA A 95 -17.95 3.84 12.99
CA ALA A 95 -19.13 2.99 13.12
C ALA A 95 -18.99 1.90 14.20
N LEU A 96 -17.78 1.68 14.75
CA LEU A 96 -17.54 0.65 15.76
C LEU A 96 -18.11 1.06 17.13
N LYS A 97 -18.86 0.14 17.76
CA LYS A 97 -19.29 0.30 19.15
C LYS A 97 -18.16 -0.10 20.08
N ARG A 98 -17.83 0.76 21.06
CA ARG A 98 -16.70 0.55 21.99
C ARG A 98 -15.39 0.27 21.25
N ALA A 99 -15.06 1.15 20.29
CA ALA A 99 -13.88 1.00 19.47
C ALA A 99 -12.60 1.03 20.33
N PRO A 100 -11.70 0.02 20.24
CA PRO A 100 -10.37 0.12 20.85
C PRO A 100 -9.57 1.23 20.14
N PRO A 101 -8.51 1.79 20.76
CA PRO A 101 -7.69 2.81 20.12
C PRO A 101 -7.25 2.42 18.71
N LEU A 102 -7.21 3.38 17.79
CA LEU A 102 -6.65 3.20 16.45
C LEU A 102 -5.31 3.91 16.36
N VAL A 103 -4.26 3.17 16.06
CA VAL A 103 -2.90 3.68 15.91
C VAL A 103 -2.54 3.73 14.43
N LEU A 104 -2.16 4.91 13.95
CA LEU A 104 -1.70 5.15 12.58
C LEU A 104 -0.20 5.47 12.62
N ILE A 105 0.63 4.67 11.97
CA ILE A 105 2.09 4.90 11.88
C ILE A 105 2.48 5.02 10.42
N GLY A 106 3.12 6.13 10.06
CA GLY A 106 3.72 6.29 8.75
C GLY A 106 3.76 7.71 8.24
N ARG A 107 4.00 7.83 6.94
CA ARG A 107 4.19 9.12 6.29
C ARG A 107 2.83 9.75 5.93
N ARG A 108 2.71 11.05 6.16
CA ARG A 108 1.59 11.86 5.65
C ARG A 108 1.80 12.15 4.16
N ALA A 109 0.73 11.97 3.38
CA ALA A 109 0.63 12.35 1.99
C ALA A 109 -0.12 13.69 1.84
N ALA A 110 -0.13 14.25 0.63
CA ALA A 110 -0.80 15.52 0.34
C ALA A 110 -2.32 15.46 0.57
N ASP A 111 -2.89 14.27 0.46
CA ASP A 111 -4.31 13.96 0.63
C ASP A 111 -4.63 13.31 1.98
N THR A 112 -3.69 13.32 2.94
CA THR A 112 -3.97 12.83 4.30
C THR A 112 -5.00 13.73 5.00
N PRO A 113 -6.03 13.16 5.64
CA PRO A 113 -6.97 13.93 6.46
C PRO A 113 -6.27 14.77 7.53
N THR A 114 -6.76 15.98 7.75
CA THR A 114 -6.24 16.88 8.79
C THR A 114 -6.86 16.63 10.15
N GLU A 115 -8.06 16.04 10.17
CA GLU A 115 -8.83 15.75 11.37
C GLU A 115 -8.97 14.25 11.57
N PHE A 116 -8.82 13.82 12.82
CA PHE A 116 -8.92 12.42 13.23
C PHE A 116 -9.87 12.31 14.41
N PRO A 117 -10.63 11.21 14.54
CA PRO A 117 -11.43 10.95 15.73
C PRO A 117 -10.55 10.94 17.00
N PRO A 118 -11.10 11.30 18.17
CA PRO A 118 -10.32 11.51 19.39
C PRO A 118 -9.61 10.25 19.91
N ASN A 119 -10.12 9.06 19.60
CA ASN A 119 -9.50 7.78 19.97
C ASN A 119 -8.52 7.25 18.89
N VAL A 120 -7.96 8.14 18.07
CA VAL A 120 -6.96 7.83 17.05
C VAL A 120 -5.63 8.49 17.42
N ARG A 121 -4.56 7.71 17.50
CA ARG A 121 -3.19 8.18 17.69
C ARG A 121 -2.47 8.16 16.35
N VAL A 122 -1.85 9.27 15.97
CA VAL A 122 -1.16 9.40 14.68
C VAL A 122 0.31 9.69 14.93
N PHE A 123 1.15 8.79 14.47
CA PHE A 123 2.60 8.88 14.55
C PHE A 123 3.19 9.05 13.15
N GLY A 124 4.39 9.66 13.11
CA GLY A 124 5.20 9.73 11.89
C GLY A 124 5.80 8.38 11.51
N THR A 125 6.81 8.40 10.66
CA THR A 125 7.56 7.18 10.32
C THR A 125 8.36 6.67 11.51
N TRP A 126 8.18 5.40 11.85
CA TRP A 126 8.99 4.70 12.85
C TRP A 126 10.04 3.80 12.17
N PRO A 127 11.11 3.41 12.89
CA PRO A 127 12.01 2.36 12.44
C PRO A 127 11.25 1.06 12.15
N HIS A 128 11.69 0.33 11.12
CA HIS A 128 11.03 -0.92 10.73
C HIS A 128 10.97 -1.94 11.88
N SER A 129 12.02 -2.04 12.68
CA SER A 129 12.03 -2.91 13.86
C SER A 129 10.92 -2.54 14.85
N ALA A 130 10.75 -1.26 15.17
CA ALA A 130 9.68 -0.80 16.07
C ALA A 130 8.28 -1.10 15.52
N ILE A 131 8.09 -1.00 14.21
CA ILE A 131 6.84 -1.37 13.54
C ILE A 131 6.54 -2.86 13.69
N MET A 132 7.55 -3.72 13.57
CA MET A 132 7.37 -5.17 13.73
C MET A 132 7.14 -5.60 15.18
N HIS A 133 7.45 -4.72 16.16
CA HIS A 133 7.20 -4.91 17.59
C HIS A 133 5.82 -4.42 18.06
N ALA A 134 5.17 -3.55 17.28
CA ALA A 134 3.91 -2.91 17.65
C ALA A 134 2.72 -3.88 17.64
#